data_AF-A0A175YH01-F1
#
_entry.id   AF-A0A175YH01-F1
#
_cell.length_a   1.000
_cell.length_b   1.000
_cell.length_c   1.000
_cell.angle_alpha   90.00
_cell.angle_beta   90.00
_cell.angle_gamma   90.00
#
_symmetry.space_group_name_H-M   'P 1'
#
loop_
_entity.id
_entity.type
_entity.pdbx_description
1 polymer ?
#
loop_
_entity_poly.entity_id
_entity_poly.type
_entity_poly.pdbx_seq_one_letter_code
_entity_poly.pdbx_strand_id
1 'polypeptide(L)'
;MIFLNLSEYCNDEELVRFALTKLVDDEIEEDEQFWNQDALKEVAEDTNYQEEGEAADVFDSDFDEDEPDQEEAVENEPDDRVQSRKRLVYPGHPASKKKQKKKVISALQRDPNDEQVHGRSTDYKPDELTEDLEVERSIRKSTRTSVIVRQAERDAIRAAVQATMKPIKRKKEGEEKRMTQEEMLLEAAQTGCSYLEFRNGASFHSKVPATPVPYSQKSVCAVTGLPSKYRDPKTGVPYATKEAFKVIQER
;
A
#
# COMPACT_ATOMS: atom_id res chain seq x y z
N MET A 1 11.07 -35.27 -53.54
CA MET A 1 10.11 -36.08 -52.78
C MET A 1 10.52 -36.05 -51.32
N ILE A 2 10.28 -34.91 -50.65
CA ILE A 2 10.45 -34.78 -49.20
C ILE A 2 9.36 -33.82 -48.75
N PHE A 3 8.14 -34.34 -48.61
CA PHE A 3 7.12 -33.70 -47.79
C PHE A 3 7.48 -34.10 -46.36
N LEU A 4 8.16 -33.20 -45.65
CA LEU A 4 8.33 -33.35 -44.20
C LEU A 4 6.94 -33.21 -43.57
N ASN A 5 6.53 -34.28 -42.90
CA ASN A 5 5.36 -34.31 -42.03
C ASN A 5 5.46 -33.19 -40.99
N LEU A 6 4.73 -32.11 -41.21
CA LEU A 6 4.55 -31.02 -40.24
C LEU A 6 3.36 -31.30 -39.30
N SER A 7 2.87 -32.53 -39.23
CA SER A 7 1.66 -32.90 -38.48
C SER A 7 1.94 -33.42 -37.07
N GLU A 8 3.21 -33.56 -36.65
CA GLU A 8 3.56 -34.09 -35.32
C GLU A 8 3.79 -33.01 -34.25
N TYR A 9 3.77 -31.72 -34.60
CA TYR A 9 3.97 -30.59 -33.68
C TYR A 9 2.68 -29.81 -33.37
N CYS A 10 1.52 -30.46 -33.42
CA CYS A 10 0.23 -29.79 -33.18
C CYS A 10 -0.68 -30.54 -32.21
N ASN A 11 -0.11 -31.37 -31.32
CA ASN A 11 -0.85 -32.02 -30.22
C ASN A 11 -0.43 -31.49 -28.83
N ASP A 12 0.63 -30.69 -28.73
CA ASP A 12 1.13 -30.19 -27.45
C ASP A 12 0.28 -29.05 -26.86
N GLU A 13 -0.30 -28.16 -27.69
CA GLU A 13 -1.17 -27.10 -27.18
C GLU A 13 -2.49 -27.64 -26.63
N GLU A 14 -3.05 -28.68 -27.22
CA GLU A 14 -4.26 -29.33 -26.69
C GLU A 14 -3.97 -30.06 -25.38
N LEU A 15 -2.81 -30.70 -25.27
CA LEU A 15 -2.36 -31.34 -24.03
C LEU A 15 -2.12 -30.30 -22.92
N VAL A 16 -1.49 -29.17 -23.23
CA VAL A 16 -1.26 -28.07 -22.27
C VAL A 16 -2.58 -27.44 -21.84
N ARG A 17 -3.50 -27.22 -22.78
CA ARG A 17 -4.84 -26.71 -22.45
C ARG A 17 -5.63 -27.69 -21.60
N PHE A 18 -5.59 -28.98 -21.92
CA PHE A 18 -6.25 -30.03 -21.13
C PHE A 18 -5.64 -30.15 -19.73
N ALA A 19 -4.32 -30.07 -19.60
CA ALA A 19 -3.64 -30.06 -18.31
C ALA A 19 -4.00 -28.81 -17.49
N LEU A 20 -4.10 -27.64 -18.13
CA LEU A 20 -4.51 -26.40 -17.48
C LEU A 20 -5.97 -26.45 -17.03
N THR A 21 -6.89 -26.92 -17.90
CA THR A 21 -8.30 -27.08 -17.52
C THR A 21 -8.44 -28.10 -16.40
N LYS A 22 -7.71 -29.22 -16.47
CA LYS A 22 -7.72 -30.21 -15.40
C LYS A 22 -7.21 -29.65 -14.08
N LEU A 23 -6.12 -28.88 -14.07
CA LEU A 23 -5.63 -28.25 -12.84
C LEU A 23 -6.64 -27.26 -12.25
N VAL A 24 -7.36 -26.53 -13.12
CA VAL A 24 -8.43 -25.62 -12.71
C VAL A 24 -9.64 -26.40 -12.19
N ASP A 25 -10.01 -27.50 -12.82
CA ASP A 25 -11.11 -28.36 -12.39
C ASP A 25 -10.79 -29.05 -11.06
N ASP A 26 -9.56 -29.58 -10.90
CA ASP A 26 -9.07 -30.19 -9.66
C ASP A 26 -9.08 -29.16 -8.50
N GLU A 27 -8.67 -27.90 -8.73
CA GLU A 27 -8.73 -26.81 -7.73
C GLU A 27 -10.19 -26.48 -7.32
N ILE A 28 -11.10 -26.42 -8.29
CA ILE A 28 -12.53 -26.16 -8.04
C ILE A 28 -13.16 -27.31 -7.25
N GLU A 29 -12.84 -28.57 -7.58
CA GLU A 29 -13.35 -29.74 -6.86
C GLU A 29 -12.85 -29.79 -5.40
N GLU A 30 -11.60 -29.40 -5.16
CA GLU A 30 -11.02 -29.27 -3.81
C GLU A 30 -11.69 -28.14 -3.02
N ASP A 31 -11.91 -26.99 -3.65
CA ASP A 31 -12.64 -25.86 -3.06
C ASP A 31 -14.08 -26.26 -2.70
N GLU A 32 -14.79 -26.92 -3.61
CA GLU A 32 -16.14 -27.41 -3.34
C GLU A 32 -16.17 -28.42 -2.18
N GLN A 33 -15.19 -29.32 -2.08
CA GLN A 33 -15.09 -30.26 -0.95
C GLN A 33 -14.83 -29.54 0.38
N PHE A 34 -14.00 -28.50 0.36
CA PHE A 34 -13.71 -27.69 1.53
C PHE A 34 -14.93 -26.86 1.97
N TRP A 35 -15.63 -26.22 1.04
CA TRP A 35 -16.78 -25.36 1.36
C TRP A 35 -18.07 -26.13 1.61
N ASN A 36 -18.24 -27.32 1.05
CA ASN A 36 -19.42 -28.19 1.30
C ASN A 36 -19.36 -28.97 2.63
N GLN A 37 -18.51 -28.54 3.58
CA GLN A 37 -18.49 -29.08 4.93
C GLN A 37 -19.80 -28.77 5.66
N ASP A 38 -20.35 -29.77 6.36
CA ASP A 38 -21.63 -29.62 7.09
C ASP A 38 -21.59 -28.53 8.17
N ALA A 39 -20.40 -28.21 8.69
CA ALA A 39 -20.18 -27.13 9.65
C ALA A 39 -20.32 -25.72 9.04
N LEU A 40 -20.15 -25.58 7.71
CA LEU A 40 -20.23 -24.31 6.99
C LEU A 40 -21.56 -24.14 6.23
N LYS A 41 -22.37 -25.20 6.13
CA LYS A 41 -23.70 -25.12 5.52
C LYS A 41 -24.63 -24.33 6.42
N GLU A 42 -25.43 -23.47 5.80
CA GLU A 42 -26.51 -22.77 6.50
C GLU A 42 -27.54 -23.77 7.03
N VAL A 43 -27.58 -23.96 8.34
CA VAL A 43 -28.56 -24.80 9.03
C VAL A 43 -29.79 -23.94 9.35
N ALA A 44 -30.99 -24.48 9.12
CA ALA A 44 -32.25 -23.75 9.36
C ALA A 44 -32.47 -23.29 10.82
N GLU A 45 -31.64 -23.78 11.74
CA GLU A 45 -31.66 -23.48 13.18
C GLU A 45 -30.37 -22.75 13.62
N ASP A 46 -29.79 -21.94 12.72
CA ASP A 46 -28.65 -21.06 13.00
C ASP A 46 -29.09 -19.82 13.77
N THR A 47 -29.29 -19.98 15.08
CA THR A 47 -29.57 -18.86 15.99
C THR A 47 -28.28 -18.22 16.49
N ASN A 48 -28.32 -16.92 16.85
CA ASN A 48 -27.14 -16.21 17.36
C ASN A 48 -26.52 -16.93 18.57
N TYR A 49 -25.19 -16.94 18.62
CA TYR A 49 -24.40 -17.54 19.69
C TYR A 49 -24.91 -17.17 21.09
N GLN A 50 -25.04 -18.19 21.94
CA GLN A 50 -25.36 -18.05 23.35
C GLN A 50 -24.13 -18.44 24.16
N GLU A 51 -23.69 -17.55 25.04
CA GLU A 51 -22.57 -17.79 25.95
C GLU A 51 -22.97 -18.88 26.95
N GLU A 52 -22.46 -20.09 26.74
CA GLU A 52 -22.51 -21.15 27.74
C GLU A 52 -21.48 -20.85 28.83
N GLY A 53 -21.85 -21.01 30.09
CA GLY A 53 -20.94 -20.72 31.20
C GLY A 53 -19.69 -21.59 31.12
N GLU A 54 -18.55 -20.97 30.81
CA GLU A 54 -17.25 -21.63 30.77
C GLU A 54 -16.89 -22.15 32.18
N ALA A 55 -16.53 -23.43 32.28
CA ALA A 55 -16.04 -23.99 33.52
C ALA A 55 -14.72 -23.32 33.90
N ALA A 56 -14.47 -23.14 35.21
CA ALA A 56 -13.19 -22.60 35.66
C ALA A 56 -12.03 -23.47 35.18
N ASP A 57 -11.00 -22.84 34.63
CA ASP A 57 -9.77 -23.50 34.18
C ASP A 57 -9.15 -24.31 35.33
N VAL A 58 -9.03 -25.63 35.13
CA VAL A 58 -8.47 -26.55 36.13
C VAL A 58 -7.05 -26.84 35.71
N PHE A 59 -6.12 -26.34 36.50
CA PHE A 59 -4.71 -26.60 36.24
C PHE A 59 -4.32 -28.03 36.66
N ASP A 60 -3.50 -28.71 35.84
CA ASP A 60 -2.89 -30.00 36.15
C ASP A 60 -1.99 -29.95 37.42
N SER A 61 -1.79 -31.09 38.06
CA SER A 61 -1.02 -31.10 39.33
C SER A 61 0.44 -30.69 39.20
N ASP A 62 0.97 -30.65 37.99
CA ASP A 62 2.36 -30.35 37.65
C ASP A 62 2.59 -28.92 37.13
N PHE A 63 1.61 -27.99 37.22
CA PHE A 63 1.88 -26.59 36.80
C PHE A 63 3.03 -25.96 37.54
N ASP A 64 2.97 -26.16 38.85
CA ASP A 64 3.76 -25.46 39.84
C ASP A 64 5.00 -26.31 40.17
N GLU A 65 5.13 -27.49 39.53
CA GLU A 65 6.36 -28.24 39.53
C GLU A 65 7.33 -27.51 38.61
N ASP A 66 8.30 -26.82 39.22
CA ASP A 66 9.39 -26.19 38.49
C ASP A 66 10.02 -27.24 37.57
N GLU A 67 9.95 -26.99 36.26
CA GLU A 67 10.69 -27.79 35.28
C GLU A 67 12.18 -27.77 35.70
N PRO A 68 12.87 -28.93 35.65
CA PRO A 68 14.27 -28.98 36.04
C PRO A 68 15.03 -27.97 35.19
N ASP A 69 15.64 -26.99 35.87
CA ASP A 69 16.46 -25.98 35.23
C ASP A 69 17.53 -26.72 34.42
N GLN A 70 17.58 -26.51 33.11
CA GLN A 70 18.51 -27.20 32.20
C GLN A 70 19.98 -26.95 32.59
N GLU A 71 20.24 -26.10 33.58
CA GLU A 71 21.53 -25.77 34.14
C GLU A 71 22.02 -26.75 35.23
N GLU A 72 21.18 -27.66 35.77
CA GLU A 72 21.61 -28.68 36.76
C GLU A 72 21.96 -30.05 36.15
N ALA A 73 22.13 -30.10 34.82
CA ALA A 73 22.68 -31.24 34.10
C ALA A 73 23.88 -30.81 33.25
N VAL A 74 24.96 -30.38 33.92
CA VAL A 74 26.39 -30.60 33.62
C VAL A 74 27.20 -29.65 34.51
N GLU A 75 27.61 -30.12 35.69
CA GLU A 75 28.87 -29.66 36.28
C GLU A 75 29.98 -30.02 35.27
N ASN A 76 30.50 -29.03 34.54
CA ASN A 76 31.88 -28.85 34.06
C ASN A 76 31.88 -27.95 32.81
N GLU A 77 32.17 -26.64 32.99
CA GLU A 77 32.96 -25.73 32.12
C GLU A 77 32.55 -24.26 32.43
N PRO A 78 33.49 -23.34 32.70
CA PRO A 78 33.16 -21.93 32.92
C PRO A 78 32.90 -21.22 31.58
N ASP A 79 31.63 -20.98 31.24
CA ASP A 79 31.26 -20.15 30.08
C ASP A 79 31.34 -18.65 30.44
N ASP A 80 32.40 -17.99 29.98
CA ASP A 80 32.73 -16.57 30.16
C ASP A 80 31.84 -15.63 29.31
N ARG A 81 30.52 -15.87 29.27
CA ARG A 81 29.61 -15.12 28.38
C ARG A 81 28.75 -14.11 29.12
N VAL A 82 29.34 -12.95 29.39
CA VAL A 82 28.61 -11.75 29.83
C VAL A 82 27.54 -11.38 28.79
N GLN A 83 26.27 -11.56 29.11
CA GLN A 83 25.16 -11.12 28.26
C GLN A 83 25.11 -9.60 28.18
N SER A 84 25.70 -9.04 27.12
CA SER A 84 25.61 -7.59 26.85
C SER A 84 24.19 -7.20 26.44
N ARG A 85 23.54 -6.36 27.25
CA ARG A 85 22.24 -5.77 26.91
C ARG A 85 22.38 -4.84 25.71
N LYS A 86 21.91 -5.27 24.54
CA LYS A 86 21.91 -4.46 23.31
C LYS A 86 20.86 -3.35 23.44
N ARG A 87 21.29 -2.09 23.37
CA ARG A 87 20.37 -0.95 23.23
C ARG A 87 19.81 -0.94 21.80
N LEU A 88 18.50 -0.75 21.70
CA LEU A 88 17.80 -0.55 20.44
C LEU A 88 18.19 0.81 19.85
N VAL A 89 18.95 0.80 18.76
CA VAL A 89 19.30 2.01 17.99
C VAL A 89 18.39 2.05 16.77
N TYR A 90 17.50 3.04 16.71
CA TYR A 90 16.65 3.26 15.55
C TYR A 90 17.43 3.94 14.42
N PRO A 91 17.36 3.44 13.17
CA PRO A 91 17.91 4.14 12.01
C PRO A 91 17.10 5.42 11.77
N GLY A 92 17.74 6.59 11.79
CA GLY A 92 17.11 7.86 11.36
C GLY A 92 17.21 9.05 12.30
N HIS A 93 17.76 8.91 13.52
CA HIS A 93 18.00 10.05 14.41
C HIS A 93 19.44 10.57 14.31
N PRO A 94 19.72 11.75 13.70
CA PRO A 94 21.06 12.32 13.70
C PRO A 94 21.38 12.89 15.09
N ALA A 95 22.48 12.40 15.69
CA ALA A 95 23.04 12.97 16.92
C ALA A 95 23.36 14.46 16.73
N SER A 96 22.75 15.31 17.55
CA SER A 96 22.90 16.76 17.46
C SER A 96 24.37 17.18 17.66
N LYS A 97 24.98 17.82 16.65
CA LYS A 97 26.29 18.47 16.76
C LYS A 97 26.13 19.98 16.92
N LYS A 98 26.83 20.51 17.92
CA LYS A 98 26.89 21.92 18.33
C LYS A 98 27.43 22.82 17.20
N LYS A 99 26.84 24.00 17.07
CA LYS A 99 27.18 25.06 16.11
C LYS A 99 28.57 25.65 16.36
N GLN A 100 29.34 25.88 15.30
CA GLN A 100 30.33 26.96 15.25
C GLN A 100 30.17 27.78 13.96
N LYS A 101 30.07 29.10 14.13
CA LYS A 101 30.06 30.12 13.07
C LYS A 101 31.49 30.44 12.65
N LYS A 102 31.76 30.60 11.34
CA LYS A 102 32.71 31.59 10.81
C LYS A 102 32.24 32.18 9.48
N LYS A 103 32.76 33.37 9.21
CA LYS A 103 32.34 34.47 8.32
C LYS A 103 33.24 34.57 7.07
N VAL A 104 32.64 35.03 5.95
CA VAL A 104 33.16 36.01 4.92
C VAL A 104 34.34 35.44 4.07
N ILE A 105 34.56 35.69 2.76
CA ILE A 105 34.52 36.90 1.91
C ILE A 105 34.58 36.54 0.39
N SER A 106 34.05 37.48 -0.42
CA SER A 106 34.53 38.03 -1.72
C SER A 106 34.42 37.27 -3.06
N ALA A 107 33.78 38.01 -3.97
CA ALA A 107 33.68 37.87 -5.43
C ALA A 107 34.99 38.14 -6.19
N LEU A 108 35.05 37.70 -7.46
CA LEU A 108 35.68 38.43 -8.58
C LEU A 108 35.00 38.06 -9.91
N GLN A 109 34.93 39.05 -10.80
CA GLN A 109 34.19 39.17 -12.07
C GLN A 109 35.06 38.86 -13.31
N ARG A 110 34.40 38.48 -14.43
CA ARG A 110 34.57 38.90 -15.86
C ARG A 110 35.93 38.67 -16.57
N ASP A 111 36.06 38.46 -17.88
CA ASP A 111 35.24 38.21 -19.09
C ASP A 111 36.26 37.71 -20.19
N PRO A 112 36.17 37.95 -21.52
CA PRO A 112 35.71 37.00 -22.54
C PRO A 112 36.69 36.83 -23.75
N ASN A 113 36.21 36.15 -24.80
CA ASN A 113 36.51 36.34 -26.24
C ASN A 113 37.46 35.34 -26.93
N ASP A 114 36.91 34.60 -27.90
CA ASP A 114 37.45 34.58 -29.27
C ASP A 114 36.31 34.28 -30.28
N GLU A 115 35.96 35.30 -31.07
CA GLU A 115 35.22 35.23 -32.34
C GLU A 115 36.14 34.69 -33.45
N GLN A 116 35.73 34.17 -34.60
CA GLN A 116 35.07 34.91 -35.70
C GLN A 116 34.76 33.97 -36.88
N VAL A 117 33.50 33.80 -37.32
CA VAL A 117 32.75 34.46 -38.43
C VAL A 117 33.22 34.16 -39.87
N HIS A 118 32.27 33.71 -40.72
CA HIS A 118 31.86 34.23 -42.06
C HIS A 118 31.13 33.10 -42.82
N GLY A 119 29.92 33.19 -43.36
CA GLY A 119 29.00 34.29 -43.66
C GLY A 119 28.69 34.33 -45.16
N ARG A 120 27.48 33.97 -45.61
CA ARG A 120 26.86 34.52 -46.84
C ARG A 120 25.36 34.19 -46.92
N SER A 121 24.58 35.25 -46.99
CA SER A 121 23.14 35.36 -47.26
C SER A 121 22.77 35.06 -48.71
N THR A 122 21.57 34.52 -48.96
CA THR A 122 20.57 35.09 -49.90
C THR A 122 19.15 34.62 -49.57
N ASP A 123 18.24 35.59 -49.66
CA ASP A 123 16.78 35.62 -49.56
C ASP A 123 16.09 34.82 -50.69
N TYR A 124 15.00 34.07 -50.43
CA TYR A 124 13.85 33.81 -51.33
C TYR A 124 12.64 33.25 -50.55
N LYS A 125 11.45 33.71 -50.94
CA LYS A 125 10.12 33.45 -50.37
C LYS A 125 9.48 32.12 -50.83
N PRO A 126 8.40 31.65 -50.15
CA PRO A 126 7.85 30.30 -50.30
C PRO A 126 6.93 30.20 -51.53
N ASP A 127 7.04 29.10 -52.28
CA ASP A 127 6.08 28.79 -53.35
C ASP A 127 5.47 27.39 -53.16
N GLU A 128 4.16 27.41 -53.25
CA GLU A 128 3.23 26.30 -53.19
C GLU A 128 3.12 25.68 -54.60
N LEU A 129 2.60 24.45 -54.68
CA LEU A 129 2.26 23.68 -55.88
C LEU A 129 3.36 22.85 -56.57
N THR A 130 3.11 21.53 -56.47
CA THR A 130 3.32 20.51 -57.51
C THR A 130 4.73 19.96 -57.72
N GLU A 131 5.23 19.21 -56.74
CA GLU A 131 6.40 18.33 -56.94
C GLU A 131 6.21 16.90 -56.39
N ASP A 132 4.97 16.45 -56.16
CA ASP A 132 4.71 15.09 -55.61
C ASP A 132 4.39 14.02 -56.68
N LEU A 133 4.32 14.37 -57.96
CA LEU A 133 3.89 13.44 -59.03
C LEU A 133 5.04 12.83 -59.86
N GLU A 134 6.29 13.24 -59.64
CA GLU A 134 7.42 12.84 -60.51
C GLU A 134 8.41 11.85 -59.88
N VAL A 135 8.55 11.81 -58.55
CA VAL A 135 9.38 10.79 -57.86
C VAL A 135 8.71 9.39 -57.87
N GLU A 136 7.45 9.34 -58.27
CA GLU A 136 6.54 8.21 -58.10
C GLU A 136 6.61 7.15 -59.23
N ARG A 137 7.41 7.37 -60.28
CA ARG A 137 7.51 6.47 -61.47
C ARG A 137 8.73 5.54 -61.45
N SER A 138 9.62 5.67 -60.48
CA SER A 138 10.90 4.95 -60.42
C SER A 138 10.83 3.62 -59.65
N ILE A 139 9.67 3.29 -59.07
CA ILE A 139 9.45 2.12 -58.21
C ILE A 139 8.40 1.21 -58.86
N ARG A 140 8.58 -0.11 -58.78
CA ARG A 140 7.60 -1.09 -59.30
C ARG A 140 6.21 -0.78 -58.75
N LYS A 141 5.19 -0.84 -59.62
CA LYS A 141 3.79 -0.47 -59.31
C LYS A 141 3.25 -1.17 -58.06
N SER A 142 3.63 -2.43 -57.82
CA SER A 142 3.23 -3.21 -56.64
C SER A 142 3.84 -2.74 -55.33
N THR A 143 5.08 -2.24 -55.35
CA THR A 143 5.73 -1.69 -54.15
C THR A 143 5.12 -0.34 -53.81
N ARG A 144 4.80 0.49 -54.82
CA ARG A 144 4.14 1.79 -54.63
C ARG A 144 2.76 1.65 -53.99
N THR A 145 1.92 0.73 -54.46
CA THR A 145 0.60 0.50 -53.84
C THR A 145 0.73 0.02 -52.39
N SER A 146 1.71 -0.86 -52.11
CA SER A 146 1.93 -1.35 -50.74
C SER A 146 2.40 -0.26 -49.76
N VAL A 147 3.16 0.74 -50.23
CA VAL A 147 3.63 1.86 -49.40
C VAL A 147 2.49 2.84 -49.15
N ILE A 148 1.67 3.11 -50.17
CA ILE A 148 0.49 3.98 -50.05
C ILE A 148 -0.51 3.38 -49.04
N VAL A 149 -0.80 2.08 -49.14
CA VAL A 149 -1.71 1.40 -48.20
C VAL A 149 -1.17 1.46 -46.77
N ARG A 150 0.11 1.13 -46.54
CA ARG A 150 0.71 1.21 -45.19
C ARG A 150 0.76 2.64 -44.64
N GLN A 151 0.97 3.64 -45.49
CA GLN A 151 0.98 5.04 -45.07
C GLN A 151 -0.43 5.48 -44.66
N ALA A 152 -1.43 5.14 -45.47
CA ALA A 152 -2.83 5.39 -45.16
C ALA A 152 -3.27 4.69 -43.87
N GLU A 153 -2.83 3.44 -43.63
CA GLU A 153 -3.09 2.72 -42.39
C GLU A 153 -2.50 3.43 -41.17
N ARG A 154 -1.23 3.84 -41.24
CA ARG A 154 -0.58 4.58 -40.13
C ARG A 154 -1.24 5.92 -39.86
N ASP A 155 -1.62 6.63 -40.91
CA ASP A 155 -2.25 7.94 -40.79
C ASP A 155 -3.70 7.82 -40.28
N ALA A 156 -4.42 6.75 -40.66
CA ALA A 156 -5.73 6.42 -40.09
C ALA A 156 -5.65 6.10 -38.58
N ILE A 157 -4.63 5.33 -38.16
CA ILE A 157 -4.39 5.05 -36.73
C ILE A 157 -4.07 6.35 -35.97
N ARG A 158 -3.21 7.22 -36.52
CA ARG A 158 -2.86 8.50 -35.90
C ARG A 158 -4.08 9.42 -35.78
N ALA A 159 -4.91 9.49 -36.82
CA ALA A 159 -6.13 10.27 -36.82
C ALA A 159 -7.17 9.73 -35.82
N ALA A 160 -7.32 8.41 -35.69
CA ALA A 160 -8.20 7.78 -34.70
C ALA A 160 -7.75 8.07 -33.26
N VAL A 161 -6.44 8.03 -32.99
CA VAL A 161 -5.89 8.41 -31.67
C VAL A 161 -6.18 9.89 -31.38
N GLN A 162 -5.95 10.79 -32.34
CA GLN A 162 -6.24 12.22 -32.16
C GLN A 162 -7.74 12.50 -32.02
N ALA A 163 -8.61 11.74 -32.68
CA ALA A 163 -10.06 11.89 -32.59
C ALA A 163 -10.64 11.37 -31.25
N THR A 164 -10.02 10.34 -30.66
CA THR A 164 -10.42 9.83 -29.33
C THR A 164 -9.88 10.69 -28.18
N MET A 165 -8.86 11.52 -28.43
CA MET A 165 -8.38 12.52 -27.48
C MET A 165 -9.38 13.67 -27.35
N LYS A 166 -10.33 13.54 -26.41
CA LYS A 166 -11.26 14.61 -26.04
C LYS A 166 -10.45 15.87 -25.68
N PRO A 167 -10.81 17.07 -26.19
CA PRO A 167 -10.14 18.30 -25.79
C PRO A 167 -10.31 18.48 -24.29
N ILE A 168 -9.19 18.50 -23.58
CA ILE A 168 -9.13 18.75 -22.15
C ILE A 168 -9.65 20.19 -21.94
N LYS A 169 -10.93 20.32 -21.63
CA LYS A 169 -11.44 21.54 -21.02
C LYS A 169 -10.68 21.69 -19.71
N ARG A 170 -9.83 22.70 -19.62
CA ARG A 170 -9.21 23.14 -18.36
C ARG A 170 -10.37 23.48 -17.41
N LYS A 171 -10.77 22.52 -16.58
CA LYS A 171 -11.69 22.78 -15.47
C LYS A 171 -10.89 23.47 -14.36
N LYS A 172 -11.56 24.39 -13.67
CA LYS A 172 -11.07 25.04 -12.44
C LYS A 172 -10.44 23.98 -11.53
N GLU A 173 -9.23 24.27 -11.09
CA GLU A 173 -8.53 23.57 -10.02
C GLU A 173 -9.45 23.52 -8.79
N GLY A 174 -9.89 22.34 -8.35
CA GLY A 174 -10.68 22.22 -7.12
C GLY A 174 -11.60 21.00 -6.95
N GLU A 175 -11.92 20.23 -7.98
CA GLU A 175 -12.68 18.98 -7.79
C GLU A 175 -11.90 17.83 -8.42
N GLU A 176 -10.90 17.36 -7.67
CA GLU A 176 -10.47 15.98 -7.77
C GLU A 176 -11.73 15.13 -7.64
N LYS A 177 -12.15 14.49 -8.74
CA LYS A 177 -13.16 13.45 -8.67
C LYS A 177 -12.63 12.43 -7.67
N ARG A 178 -13.18 12.44 -6.46
CA ARG A 178 -13.01 11.32 -5.55
C ARG A 178 -13.53 10.11 -6.31
N MET A 179 -12.63 9.18 -6.65
CA MET A 179 -13.03 7.88 -7.19
C MET A 179 -14.17 7.38 -6.31
N THR A 180 -15.26 6.91 -6.94
CA THR A 180 -16.32 6.28 -6.15
C THR A 180 -15.71 5.07 -5.44
N GLN A 181 -16.28 4.69 -4.30
CA GLN A 181 -15.79 3.54 -3.55
C GLN A 181 -15.72 2.28 -4.45
N GLU A 182 -16.73 2.09 -5.29
CA GLU A 182 -16.82 0.97 -6.24
C GLU A 182 -15.72 1.00 -7.31
N GLU A 183 -15.39 2.18 -7.86
CA GLU A 183 -14.29 2.30 -8.83
C GLU A 183 -12.93 1.97 -8.21
N MET A 184 -12.70 2.36 -6.95
CA MET A 184 -11.48 2.00 -6.21
C MET A 184 -11.39 0.50 -5.93
N LEU A 185 -12.53 -0.15 -5.62
CA LEU A 185 -12.59 -1.59 -5.38
C LEU A 185 -12.28 -2.39 -6.66
N LEU A 186 -12.84 -1.99 -7.81
CA LEU A 186 -12.59 -2.64 -9.09
C LEU A 186 -11.14 -2.50 -9.54
N GLU A 187 -10.52 -1.33 -9.37
CA GLU A 187 -9.12 -1.12 -9.72
C GLU A 187 -8.18 -1.96 -8.84
N ALA A 188 -8.43 -2.05 -7.53
CA ALA A 188 -7.63 -2.86 -6.61
C ALA A 188 -7.74 -4.36 -6.89
N ALA A 189 -8.95 -4.86 -7.18
CA ALA A 189 -9.17 -6.24 -7.59
C ALA A 189 -8.46 -6.57 -8.92
N GLN A 190 -8.41 -5.60 -9.84
CA GLN A 190 -7.82 -5.78 -11.16
C GLN A 190 -6.28 -5.67 -11.17
N THR A 191 -5.71 -4.85 -10.29
CA THR A 191 -4.24 -4.70 -10.16
C THR A 191 -3.60 -5.72 -9.22
N GLY A 192 -4.38 -6.48 -8.45
CA GLY A 192 -3.87 -7.47 -7.48
C GLY A 192 -2.93 -6.86 -6.43
N CYS A 193 -2.93 -5.53 -6.30
CA CYS A 193 -2.03 -4.81 -5.43
C CYS A 193 -2.61 -4.79 -4.01
N SER A 194 -1.96 -5.47 -3.08
CA SER A 194 -2.30 -5.47 -1.65
C SER A 194 -1.79 -4.24 -0.90
N TYR A 195 -1.12 -3.30 -1.57
CA TYR A 195 -0.56 -2.09 -0.97
C TYR A 195 -1.17 -0.82 -1.57
N LEU A 196 -1.44 0.16 -0.71
CA LEU A 196 -1.93 1.48 -1.08
C LEU A 196 -0.81 2.52 -0.91
N GLU A 197 -0.52 3.29 -1.98
CA GLU A 197 0.47 4.37 -1.92
C GLU A 197 -0.19 5.72 -1.63
N PHE A 198 0.05 6.27 -0.44
CA PHE A 198 -0.39 7.62 -0.10
C PHE A 198 0.65 8.65 -0.55
N ARG A 199 0.33 9.44 -1.59
CA ARG A 199 1.19 10.54 -2.07
C ARG A 199 1.42 11.66 -1.03
N ASN A 200 0.72 11.66 0.11
CA ASN A 200 0.82 12.68 1.16
C ASN A 200 0.73 12.12 2.60
N GLY A 201 1.45 11.01 2.86
CA GLY A 201 1.47 10.27 4.13
C GLY A 201 1.71 11.11 5.39
N ALA A 202 2.47 12.20 5.30
CA ALA A 202 2.79 13.07 6.44
C ALA A 202 1.57 13.79 7.05
N SER A 203 0.48 13.97 6.29
CA SER A 203 -0.73 14.66 6.75
C SER A 203 -1.68 13.77 7.57
N PHE A 204 -1.46 12.44 7.57
CA PHE A 204 -2.35 11.49 8.24
C PHE A 204 -2.05 11.32 9.72
N HIS A 205 -0.82 11.57 10.16
CA HIS A 205 -0.40 11.44 11.56
C HIS A 205 -1.14 12.38 12.52
N SER A 206 -1.79 13.44 12.02
CA SER A 206 -2.61 14.33 12.86
C SER A 206 -4.05 13.84 13.05
N LYS A 207 -4.52 12.90 12.23
CA LYS A 207 -5.92 12.42 12.24
C LYS A 207 -6.08 11.07 12.92
N VAL A 208 -5.01 10.28 12.97
CA VAL A 208 -4.99 9.01 13.72
C VAL A 208 -4.45 9.30 15.12
N PRO A 209 -5.28 9.28 16.18
CA PRO A 209 -4.79 9.46 17.54
C PRO A 209 -3.92 8.26 17.92
N ALA A 210 -2.60 8.41 17.79
CA ALA A 210 -1.63 7.37 18.15
C ALA A 210 -1.46 7.18 19.66
N THR A 211 -1.99 8.12 20.47
CA THR A 211 -2.02 8.03 21.91
C THR A 211 -3.45 7.84 22.39
N PRO A 212 -3.72 6.92 23.32
CA PRO A 212 -5.04 6.83 23.94
C PRO A 212 -5.40 8.17 24.57
N VAL A 213 -6.69 8.49 24.59
CA VAL A 213 -7.19 9.68 25.27
C VAL A 213 -6.75 9.59 26.74
N PRO A 214 -6.13 10.64 27.32
CA PRO A 214 -5.73 10.59 28.71
C PRO A 214 -6.94 10.31 29.60
N TYR A 215 -6.80 9.36 30.51
CA TYR A 215 -7.87 8.98 31.42
C TYR A 215 -8.33 10.20 32.24
N SER A 216 -9.64 10.40 32.38
CA SER A 216 -10.19 11.52 33.13
C SER A 216 -9.65 11.52 34.56
N GLN A 217 -9.25 12.68 35.08
CA GLN A 217 -8.76 12.78 36.46
C GLN A 217 -9.82 12.27 37.45
N LYS A 218 -9.42 11.38 38.36
CA LYS A 218 -10.31 10.83 39.41
C LYS A 218 -10.79 11.98 40.30
N SER A 219 -12.09 12.04 40.59
CA SER A 219 -12.63 13.05 41.53
C SER A 219 -12.02 12.88 42.91
N VAL A 220 -11.98 13.97 43.68
CA VAL A 220 -11.41 14.00 45.03
C VAL A 220 -12.55 14.02 46.05
N CYS A 221 -12.36 13.33 47.19
CA CYS A 221 -13.33 13.31 48.27
C CYS A 221 -13.51 14.70 48.89
N ALA A 222 -14.76 15.14 49.04
CA ALA A 222 -15.08 16.45 49.62
C ALA A 222 -14.68 16.62 51.11
N VAL A 223 -14.51 15.52 51.84
CA VAL A 223 -14.17 15.54 53.28
C VAL A 223 -12.68 15.30 53.49
N THR A 224 -12.10 14.28 52.84
CA THR A 224 -10.72 13.82 53.12
C THR A 224 -9.68 14.30 52.12
N GLY A 225 -10.07 14.86 50.97
CA GLY A 225 -9.12 15.28 49.93
C GLY A 225 -8.40 14.12 49.23
N LEU A 226 -8.74 12.86 49.53
CA LEU A 226 -8.18 11.68 48.87
C LEU A 226 -8.91 11.37 47.55
N PRO A 227 -8.28 10.68 46.59
CA PRO A 227 -8.95 10.20 45.39
C PRO A 227 -10.21 9.40 45.75
N SER A 228 -11.37 9.83 45.26
CA SER A 228 -12.65 9.22 45.60
C SER A 228 -12.77 7.84 44.98
N LYS A 229 -13.23 6.88 45.77
CA LYS A 229 -13.53 5.51 45.30
C LYS A 229 -15.01 5.34 44.94
N TYR A 230 -15.90 6.11 45.58
CA TYR A 230 -17.35 6.00 45.44
C TYR A 230 -18.01 7.38 45.33
N ARG A 231 -19.27 7.40 44.88
CA ARG A 231 -20.17 8.57 44.92
C ARG A 231 -21.44 8.21 45.69
N ASP A 232 -21.92 9.15 46.48
CA ASP A 232 -23.16 8.97 47.24
C ASP A 232 -24.38 9.05 46.29
N PRO A 233 -25.30 8.06 46.27
CA PRO A 233 -26.50 8.10 45.42
C PRO A 233 -27.45 9.25 45.69
N LYS A 234 -27.49 9.76 46.94
CA LYS A 234 -28.43 10.84 47.30
C LYS A 234 -27.88 12.22 46.98
N THR A 235 -26.61 12.46 47.29
CA THR A 235 -25.97 13.78 47.17
C THR A 235 -25.06 13.92 45.95
N GLY A 236 -24.69 12.81 45.30
CA GLY A 236 -23.76 12.77 44.18
C GLY A 236 -22.31 13.11 44.55
N VAL A 237 -22.03 13.35 45.84
CA VAL A 237 -20.73 13.81 46.32
C VAL A 237 -19.72 12.65 46.30
N PRO A 238 -18.52 12.85 45.72
CA PRO A 238 -17.46 11.84 45.74
C PRO A 238 -16.88 11.67 47.14
N TYR A 239 -16.69 10.41 47.56
CA TYR A 239 -16.07 10.06 48.85
C TYR A 239 -15.09 8.88 48.75
N ALA A 240 -14.14 8.82 49.70
CA ALA A 240 -13.10 7.80 49.74
C ALA A 240 -13.29 6.79 50.87
N THR A 241 -13.65 7.25 52.08
CA THR A 241 -13.78 6.41 53.29
C THR A 241 -15.22 6.32 53.78
N LYS A 242 -15.53 5.28 54.57
CA LYS A 242 -16.86 5.11 55.20
C LYS A 242 -17.19 6.24 56.19
N GLU A 243 -16.17 6.82 56.83
CA GLU A 243 -16.33 7.98 57.72
C GLU A 243 -16.75 9.22 56.94
N ALA A 244 -16.12 9.47 55.78
CA ALA A 244 -16.53 10.55 54.89
C ALA A 244 -17.99 10.38 54.42
N PHE A 245 -18.44 9.16 54.15
CA PHE A 245 -19.84 8.88 53.80
C PHE A 245 -20.82 9.25 54.92
N LYS A 246 -20.50 8.93 56.18
CA LYS A 246 -21.33 9.32 57.33
C LYS A 246 -21.43 10.85 57.45
N VAL A 247 -20.31 11.54 57.34
CA VAL A 247 -20.26 13.02 57.38
C VAL A 247 -21.07 13.65 56.24
N ILE A 248 -21.12 13.00 55.07
CA ILE A 248 -21.92 13.48 53.93
C ILE A 248 -23.42 13.22 54.13
N GLN A 249 -23.82 12.10 54.71
CA GLN A 249 -25.23 11.78 54.99
C GLN A 249 -25.81 12.55 56.18
N GLU A 250 -24.96 12.97 57.13
CA GLU A 250 -25.35 13.84 58.26
C GLU A 250 -25.53 15.31 57.87
N ARG A 251 -25.12 15.70 56.65
CA ARG A 251 -25.13 17.07 56.15
C ARG A 251 -26.31 17.35 55.22
#